data_AF-A0A0S7Y4F0-F1
#
_entry.id   AF-A0A0S7Y4F0-F1
#
_cell.length_a   1.000
_cell.length_b   1.000
_cell.length_c   1.000
_cell.angle_alpha   90.00
_cell.angle_beta   90.00
_cell.angle_gamma   90.00
#
_symmetry.space_group_name_H-M   'P 1'
#
loop_
_entity.id
_entity.type
_entity.pdbx_description
1 polymer ?
#
loop_
_entity_poly.entity_id
_entity_poly.type
_entity_poly.pdbx_seq_one_letter_code
_entity_poly.pdbx_strand_id
1 'polypeptide(L)'
;MRLSYFDPPVGGVGEYGRILADDWKCTGTGPLNDVHFWGSWKGDLVGTITQIDLMVFRDDPNPPAGYSQPLSPNHAYMKVLPEMFTIRHWGTGDQGFYDPWGDDDQDPQSYHVLYDHQDIYQVNIEDVQLEWAPGQPFIQEVGEIYWLALEIHTAEQDCRFGWKTSGSPQFLDDAVYSAGIWMPLTDPATGTSLDLAFVITPEPATLALVGLGVAGLLARRKK
;
A
#
# COMPACT_ATOMS: atom_id res chain seq x y z
N MET A 1 18.25 -1.00 4.59
CA MET A 1 18.19 -1.28 3.13
C MET A 1 16.71 -1.36 2.78
N ARG A 2 16.25 -0.83 1.64
CA ARG A 2 14.80 -0.85 1.35
C ARG A 2 14.41 -2.22 0.81
N LEU A 3 13.44 -2.84 1.47
CA LEU A 3 12.95 -4.17 1.12
C LEU A 3 11.71 -4.07 0.24
N SER A 4 11.47 -5.11 -0.54
CA SER A 4 10.38 -5.24 -1.51
C SER A 4 9.73 -6.59 -1.29
N TYR A 5 8.40 -6.64 -1.37
CA TYR A 5 7.56 -7.68 -0.76
C TYR A 5 6.65 -8.49 -1.73
N PHE A 6 6.60 -9.84 -1.78
CA PHE A 6 5.81 -10.56 -2.83
C PHE A 6 4.70 -11.56 -2.41
N ASP A 7 3.79 -11.81 -3.37
CA ASP A 7 2.69 -12.79 -3.55
C ASP A 7 2.80 -13.71 -4.81
N PRO A 8 2.88 -15.06 -4.77
CA PRO A 8 2.57 -15.91 -5.94
C PRO A 8 1.13 -16.47 -5.97
N PRO A 9 0.53 -16.73 -7.16
CA PRO A 9 -0.67 -17.57 -7.28
C PRO A 9 -0.26 -19.07 -7.21
N VAL A 10 -1.08 -20.05 -6.77
CA VAL A 10 -2.42 -20.46 -7.26
C VAL A 10 -3.09 -21.40 -6.24
N GLY A 11 -4.39 -21.23 -5.96
CA GLY A 11 -5.32 -22.38 -6.03
C GLY A 11 -6.28 -22.67 -4.86
N GLY A 12 -7.30 -21.85 -4.64
CA GLY A 12 -8.47 -22.26 -3.86
C GLY A 12 -9.55 -21.19 -3.77
N VAL A 13 -10.78 -21.54 -4.14
CA VAL A 13 -11.95 -20.70 -3.82
C VAL A 13 -12.06 -20.66 -2.28
N GLY A 14 -11.69 -19.54 -1.66
CA GLY A 14 -11.88 -19.32 -0.21
C GLY A 14 -10.60 -19.25 0.64
N GLU A 15 -9.41 -19.06 0.06
CA GLU A 15 -8.20 -18.71 0.82
C GLU A 15 -8.02 -17.18 0.82
N TYR A 16 -7.82 -16.59 2.00
CA TYR A 16 -7.53 -15.17 2.15
C TYR A 16 -6.12 -14.90 1.58
N GLY A 17 -6.00 -13.87 0.74
CA GLY A 17 -4.75 -13.50 0.08
C GLY A 17 -3.62 -13.08 1.03
N ARG A 18 -2.41 -12.99 0.46
CA ARG A 18 -1.21 -12.42 1.09
C ARG A 18 -1.29 -10.90 1.03
N ILE A 19 -1.79 -10.28 2.10
CA ILE A 19 -2.09 -8.83 2.13
C ILE A 19 -1.03 -8.09 2.95
N LEU A 20 -0.51 -7.00 2.40
CA LEU A 20 0.22 -5.97 3.16
C LEU A 20 -0.68 -4.79 3.44
N ALA A 21 -0.52 -4.14 4.58
CA ALA A 21 -1.17 -2.88 4.89
C ALA A 21 -0.25 -1.91 5.63
N ASP A 22 -0.43 -0.62 5.40
CA ASP A 22 0.23 0.44 6.15
C ASP A 22 -0.71 1.61 6.39
N ASP A 23 -0.47 2.37 7.45
CA ASP A 23 -1.43 3.35 7.94
C ASP A 23 -1.14 4.78 7.45
N TRP A 24 -2.17 5.61 7.47
CA TRP A 24 -2.03 7.04 7.24
C TRP A 24 -3.03 7.85 8.05
N LYS A 25 -2.61 9.05 8.42
CA LYS A 25 -3.54 10.06 8.94
C LYS A 25 -4.18 10.84 7.81
N CYS A 26 -5.50 10.80 7.74
CA CYS A 26 -6.25 11.60 6.80
C CYS A 26 -6.07 13.09 7.09
N THR A 27 -5.64 13.85 6.09
CA THR A 27 -5.41 15.31 6.19
C THR A 27 -6.56 16.14 5.61
N GLY A 28 -7.61 15.50 5.07
CA GLY A 28 -8.84 16.18 4.66
C GLY A 28 -9.96 15.24 4.28
N THR A 29 -11.18 15.64 4.61
CA THR A 29 -12.38 14.85 4.39
C THR A 29 -12.76 14.78 2.91
N GLY A 30 -13.04 13.59 2.40
CA GLY A 30 -13.47 13.38 1.02
C GLY A 30 -13.27 11.95 0.53
N PRO A 31 -13.55 11.66 -0.74
CA PRO A 31 -13.16 10.39 -1.34
C PRO A 31 -11.63 10.29 -1.43
N LEU A 32 -11.12 9.05 -1.46
CA LEU A 32 -9.75 8.74 -1.83
C LEU A 32 -9.76 8.43 -3.34
N ASN A 33 -9.12 9.28 -4.14
CA ASN A 33 -9.25 9.24 -5.61
C ASN A 33 -7.97 8.82 -6.32
N ASP A 34 -6.81 8.93 -5.68
CA ASP A 34 -5.52 8.70 -6.32
C ASP A 34 -4.56 8.11 -5.28
N VAL A 35 -3.98 6.96 -5.63
CA VAL A 35 -3.03 6.20 -4.81
C VAL A 35 -1.81 5.88 -5.65
N HIS A 36 -0.64 6.36 -5.21
CA HIS A 36 0.63 6.03 -5.82
C HIS A 36 1.44 5.23 -4.81
N PHE A 37 2.01 4.11 -5.23
CA PHE A 37 2.89 3.32 -4.38
C PHE A 37 4.13 2.87 -5.15
N TRP A 38 5.17 2.49 -4.42
CA TRP A 38 6.44 2.08 -5.01
C TRP A 38 6.68 0.60 -4.77
N GLY A 39 7.20 -0.06 -5.80
CA GLY A 39 7.55 -1.47 -5.71
C GLY A 39 8.74 -1.84 -6.59
N SER A 40 9.09 -3.12 -6.60
CA SER A 40 10.11 -3.67 -7.48
C SER A 40 9.92 -5.17 -7.70
N TRP A 41 10.61 -5.70 -8.69
CA TRP A 41 10.58 -7.13 -9.01
C TRP A 41 11.78 -7.83 -8.37
N LYS A 42 11.55 -8.96 -7.69
CA LYS A 42 12.62 -9.83 -7.19
C LYS A 42 13.55 -10.21 -8.33
N GLY A 43 14.86 -10.09 -8.12
CA GLY A 43 15.86 -10.43 -9.14
C GLY A 43 15.79 -9.59 -10.42
N ASP A 44 15.10 -8.43 -10.42
CA ASP A 44 14.74 -7.65 -11.61
C ASP A 44 13.99 -8.49 -12.68
N LEU A 45 13.31 -9.57 -12.28
CA LEU A 45 12.50 -10.41 -13.16
C LEU A 45 11.12 -9.78 -13.34
N VAL A 46 11.03 -8.85 -14.29
CA VAL A 46 9.81 -8.09 -14.59
C VAL A 46 8.74 -9.00 -15.19
N GLY A 47 7.58 -9.06 -14.54
CA GLY A 47 6.38 -9.71 -15.05
C GLY A 47 5.23 -8.75 -15.30
N THR A 48 4.02 -9.30 -15.29
CA THR A 48 2.77 -8.59 -15.53
C THR A 48 1.90 -8.61 -14.29
N ILE A 49 1.56 -7.44 -13.74
CA ILE A 49 0.52 -7.33 -12.71
C ILE A 49 -0.85 -7.47 -13.40
N THR A 50 -1.64 -8.45 -13.00
CA THR A 50 -2.95 -8.77 -13.60
C THR A 50 -4.12 -8.21 -12.82
N GLN A 51 -3.93 -7.97 -11.53
CA GLN A 51 -4.93 -7.41 -10.63
C GLN A 51 -4.25 -6.81 -9.40
N ILE A 52 -4.82 -5.72 -8.88
CA ILE A 52 -4.50 -5.21 -7.55
C ILE A 52 -5.82 -5.16 -6.78
N ASP A 53 -5.90 -5.86 -5.66
CA ASP A 53 -7.00 -5.67 -4.71
C ASP A 53 -6.60 -4.53 -3.77
N LEU A 54 -7.26 -3.39 -3.94
CA LEU A 54 -7.04 -2.20 -3.12
C LEU A 54 -8.12 -2.16 -2.03
N MET A 55 -7.66 -2.12 -0.79
CA MET A 55 -8.52 -2.15 0.38
C MET A 55 -8.20 -0.99 1.31
N VAL A 56 -9.23 -0.45 1.96
CA VAL A 56 -9.07 0.53 3.04
C VAL A 56 -9.81 0.07 4.27
N PHE A 57 -9.10 -0.03 5.39
CA PHE A 57 -9.66 -0.36 6.69
C PHE A 57 -9.69 0.89 7.58
N ARG A 58 -10.62 0.89 8.55
CA ARG A 58 -10.50 1.79 9.71
C ARG A 58 -9.38 1.30 10.62
N ASP A 59 -8.84 2.19 11.41
CA ASP A 59 -7.89 1.87 12.47
C ASP A 59 -8.55 1.12 13.64
N ASP A 60 -7.86 0.09 14.15
CA ASP A 60 -8.11 -0.50 15.46
C ASP A 60 -6.87 -0.21 16.35
N PRO A 61 -6.90 0.86 17.17
CA PRO A 61 -5.72 1.33 17.89
C PRO A 61 -5.33 0.47 19.10
N ASN A 62 -6.20 -0.44 19.55
CA ASN A 62 -5.99 -1.21 20.77
C ASN A 62 -6.55 -2.64 20.65
N PRO A 63 -6.11 -3.44 19.68
CA PRO A 63 -6.54 -4.82 19.60
C PRO A 63 -5.93 -5.64 20.75
N PRO A 64 -6.48 -6.83 21.03
CA PRO A 64 -5.90 -7.75 22.03
C PRO A 64 -4.42 -8.09 21.78
N ALA A 65 -3.94 -7.94 20.54
CA ALA A 65 -2.56 -8.17 20.13
C ALA A 65 -1.58 -7.09 20.63
N GLY A 66 -2.06 -5.89 20.99
CA GLY A 66 -1.27 -4.85 21.66
C GLY A 66 -0.53 -3.85 20.76
N TYR A 67 -0.84 -3.78 19.47
CA TYR A 67 -0.33 -2.81 18.48
C TYR A 67 -1.48 -2.36 17.57
N SER A 68 -1.48 -1.14 17.02
CA SER A 68 -2.54 -0.75 16.07
C SER A 68 -2.52 -1.61 14.82
N GLN A 69 -3.70 -1.88 14.26
CA GLN A 69 -3.85 -2.70 13.07
C GLN A 69 -5.13 -2.35 12.29
N PRO A 70 -5.29 -2.86 11.05
CA PRO A 70 -6.54 -2.73 10.32
C PRO A 70 -7.73 -3.38 11.05
N LEU A 71 -8.83 -2.64 11.23
CA LEU A 71 -10.07 -3.12 11.84
C LEU A 71 -10.77 -4.17 10.94
N SER A 72 -10.46 -5.44 11.17
CA SER A 72 -10.99 -6.58 10.42
C SER A 72 -12.37 -7.04 10.93
N PRO A 73 -13.27 -7.56 10.07
CA PRO A 73 -13.12 -7.80 8.63
C PRO A 73 -13.57 -6.63 7.73
N ASN A 74 -14.02 -5.52 8.30
CA ASN A 74 -14.68 -4.45 7.55
C ASN A 74 -13.68 -3.56 6.81
N HIS A 75 -13.73 -3.57 5.48
CA HIS A 75 -12.93 -2.71 4.62
C HIS A 75 -13.78 -2.16 3.47
N ALA A 76 -13.36 -1.01 2.93
CA ALA A 76 -13.76 -0.60 1.61
C ALA A 76 -12.87 -1.30 0.59
N TYR A 77 -13.43 -1.65 -0.58
CA TYR A 77 -12.75 -2.49 -1.55
C TYR A 77 -12.89 -1.96 -2.98
N MET A 78 -11.84 -2.13 -3.77
CA MET A 78 -11.85 -1.92 -5.21
C MET A 78 -10.93 -2.96 -5.87
N LYS A 79 -11.46 -3.65 -6.89
CA LYS A 79 -10.64 -4.45 -7.81
C LYS A 79 -10.07 -3.54 -8.88
N VAL A 80 -8.75 -3.48 -8.99
CA VAL A 80 -8.04 -2.66 -9.97
C VAL A 80 -7.44 -3.56 -11.04
N LEU A 81 -7.88 -3.37 -12.29
CA LEU A 81 -7.43 -4.14 -13.46
C LEU A 81 -6.30 -3.41 -14.22
N PRO A 82 -5.57 -4.07 -15.14
CA PRO A 82 -4.41 -3.49 -15.83
C PRO A 82 -4.67 -2.18 -16.56
N GLU A 83 -5.90 -1.93 -17.01
CA GLU A 83 -6.31 -0.68 -17.65
C GLU A 83 -6.57 0.47 -16.67
N MET A 84 -6.62 0.19 -15.37
CA MET A 84 -6.96 1.14 -14.30
C MET A 84 -5.74 1.67 -13.55
N PHE A 85 -4.54 1.18 -13.86
CA PHE A 85 -3.31 1.68 -13.28
C PHE A 85 -2.23 1.87 -14.34
N THR A 86 -1.24 2.70 -14.00
CA THR A 86 0.00 2.80 -14.76
C THR A 86 1.16 2.33 -13.91
N ILE A 87 2.12 1.66 -14.53
CA ILE A 87 3.39 1.31 -13.91
C ILE A 87 4.52 1.97 -14.70
N ARG A 88 5.42 2.66 -14.01
CA ARG A 88 6.58 3.31 -14.63
C ARG A 88 7.85 3.02 -13.85
N HIS A 89 8.97 2.90 -14.57
CA HIS A 89 10.28 2.90 -13.94
C HIS A 89 10.50 4.24 -13.22
N TRP A 90 10.84 4.18 -11.95
CA TRP A 90 11.02 5.34 -11.07
C TRP A 90 12.50 5.65 -10.84
N GLY A 91 13.33 4.64 -10.63
CA GLY A 91 14.74 4.82 -10.33
C GLY A 91 15.44 3.52 -9.99
N THR A 92 16.70 3.61 -9.61
CA THR A 92 17.56 2.44 -9.33
C THR A 92 18.29 2.58 -8.00
N GLY A 93 18.76 1.47 -7.45
CA GLY A 93 19.77 1.40 -6.38
C GLY A 93 19.78 0.04 -5.71
N ASP A 94 20.79 -0.29 -4.91
CA ASP A 94 20.86 -1.62 -4.25
C ASP A 94 19.64 -1.90 -3.35
N GLN A 95 18.86 -2.92 -3.70
CA GLN A 95 17.66 -3.34 -2.98
C GLN A 95 17.77 -4.77 -2.45
N GLY A 96 16.91 -5.10 -1.49
CA GLY A 96 16.68 -6.47 -1.07
C GLY A 96 15.21 -6.85 -1.22
N PHE A 97 14.94 -8.15 -1.12
CA PHE A 97 13.62 -8.74 -1.16
C PHE A 97 13.30 -9.39 0.17
N TYR A 98 12.09 -9.21 0.69
CA TYR A 98 11.64 -9.83 1.94
C TYR A 98 10.23 -10.40 1.78
N ASP A 99 10.10 -11.68 2.12
CA ASP A 99 8.85 -12.41 2.24
C ASP A 99 8.66 -12.87 3.70
N PRO A 100 7.82 -12.22 4.50
CA PRO A 100 7.53 -12.59 5.88
C PRO A 100 6.68 -13.85 6.00
N TRP A 101 6.08 -14.35 4.92
CA TRP A 101 5.45 -15.68 4.90
C TRP A 101 6.45 -16.81 4.58
N GLY A 102 7.66 -16.46 4.16
CA GLY A 102 8.69 -17.41 3.77
C GLY A 102 8.62 -17.81 2.30
N ASP A 103 9.72 -18.38 1.81
CA ASP A 103 9.76 -18.87 0.42
C ASP A 103 9.12 -20.25 0.36
N ASP A 104 7.89 -20.32 -0.16
CA ASP A 104 7.07 -21.55 -0.23
C ASP A 104 7.83 -22.73 -0.88
N ASP A 105 8.81 -22.44 -1.74
CA ASP A 105 9.62 -23.44 -2.43
C ASP A 105 10.89 -23.89 -1.69
N GLN A 106 11.42 -23.10 -0.74
CA GLN A 106 12.75 -23.39 -0.15
C GLN A 106 12.88 -23.20 1.37
N ASP A 107 12.04 -22.38 2.01
CA ASP A 107 12.07 -22.19 3.47
C ASP A 107 10.71 -21.71 3.99
N PRO A 108 10.00 -22.52 4.80
CA PRO A 108 8.72 -22.15 5.40
C PRO A 108 8.83 -21.09 6.51
N GLN A 109 10.03 -20.52 6.76
CA GLN A 109 10.23 -19.35 7.61
C GLN A 109 10.47 -18.09 6.78
N SER A 110 10.21 -16.93 7.38
CA SER A 110 10.40 -15.62 6.75
C SER A 110 11.74 -15.53 6.01
N TYR A 111 11.70 -15.19 4.72
CA TYR A 111 12.84 -15.26 3.81
C TYR A 111 13.24 -13.87 3.34
N HIS A 112 14.52 -13.53 3.40
CA HIS A 112 15.03 -12.29 2.81
C HIS A 112 16.32 -12.51 2.02
N VAL A 113 16.48 -11.72 0.97
CA VAL A 113 17.70 -11.66 0.14
C VAL A 113 18.14 -10.21 0.05
N LEU A 114 19.45 -10.00 0.20
CA LEU A 114 20.04 -8.69 0.03
C LEU A 114 20.67 -8.58 -1.36
N TYR A 115 20.61 -7.38 -1.95
CA TYR A 115 21.27 -7.05 -3.22
C TYR A 115 20.78 -7.90 -4.40
N ASP A 116 19.52 -8.33 -4.39
CA ASP A 116 18.99 -9.20 -5.45
C ASP A 116 18.52 -8.42 -6.68
N HIS A 117 18.21 -7.13 -6.56
CA HIS A 117 17.68 -6.31 -7.66
C HIS A 117 18.04 -4.82 -7.52
N GLN A 118 17.84 -4.06 -8.59
CA GLN A 118 18.18 -2.64 -8.67
C GLN A 118 16.99 -1.75 -9.00
N ASP A 119 16.03 -2.23 -9.79
CA ASP A 119 15.02 -1.36 -10.38
C ASP A 119 13.86 -1.10 -9.41
N ILE A 120 13.37 0.14 -9.42
CA ILE A 120 12.24 0.60 -8.62
C ILE A 120 11.18 1.12 -9.57
N TYR A 121 9.93 0.74 -9.33
CA TYR A 121 8.77 1.13 -10.10
C TYR A 121 7.80 1.91 -9.23
N GLN A 122 7.12 2.86 -9.85
CA GLN A 122 5.96 3.52 -9.25
C GLN A 122 4.71 3.01 -9.96
N VAL A 123 3.73 2.58 -9.18
CA VAL A 123 2.39 2.20 -9.64
C VAL A 123 1.43 3.31 -9.24
N ASN A 124 0.66 3.81 -10.21
CA ASN A 124 -0.32 4.88 -10.00
C ASN A 124 -1.70 4.35 -10.32
N ILE A 125 -2.61 4.41 -9.34
CA ILE A 125 -4.01 4.07 -9.49
C ILE A 125 -4.78 5.40 -9.37
N GLU A 126 -5.34 5.83 -10.50
CA GLU A 126 -6.14 7.05 -10.61
C GLU A 126 -7.63 6.70 -10.60
N ASP A 127 -8.49 7.67 -10.33
CA ASP A 127 -9.95 7.51 -10.27
C ASP A 127 -10.40 6.38 -9.33
N VAL A 128 -9.77 6.27 -8.16
CA VAL A 128 -10.11 5.27 -7.13
C VAL A 128 -11.55 5.47 -6.66
N GLN A 129 -12.33 4.39 -6.69
CA GLN A 129 -13.75 4.34 -6.32
C GLN A 129 -13.99 3.19 -5.35
N LEU A 130 -13.55 3.41 -4.11
CA LEU A 130 -13.74 2.46 -3.00
C LEU A 130 -15.18 2.50 -2.48
N GLU A 131 -15.73 1.33 -2.16
CA GLU A 131 -17.05 1.19 -1.53
C GLU A 131 -16.97 0.31 -0.29
N TRP A 132 -17.68 0.69 0.78
CA TRP A 132 -17.88 -0.15 1.97
C TRP A 132 -18.83 -1.31 1.69
N ALA A 133 -19.79 -1.07 0.80
CA ALA A 133 -20.82 -1.98 0.35
C ALA A 133 -21.40 -1.43 -0.97
N PRO A 134 -22.08 -2.24 -1.80
CA PRO A 134 -22.64 -1.79 -3.06
C PRO A 134 -23.45 -0.49 -2.96
N GLY A 135 -22.98 0.57 -3.61
CA GLY A 135 -23.60 1.90 -3.61
C GLY A 135 -23.33 2.74 -2.35
N GLN A 136 -22.41 2.33 -1.49
CA GLN A 136 -21.95 3.08 -0.32
C GLN A 136 -20.47 3.46 -0.50
N PRO A 137 -20.16 4.64 -1.06
CA PRO A 137 -18.79 5.06 -1.30
C PRO A 137 -18.02 5.25 0.01
N PHE A 138 -16.73 4.93 -0.03
CA PHE A 138 -15.78 5.27 1.00
C PHE A 138 -15.48 6.78 0.98
N ILE A 139 -15.65 7.41 2.13
CA ILE A 139 -15.25 8.80 2.39
C ILE A 139 -14.35 8.78 3.63
N GLN A 140 -13.11 9.24 3.47
CA GLN A 140 -12.20 9.47 4.59
C GLN A 140 -12.57 10.75 5.33
N GLU A 141 -12.33 10.78 6.64
CA GLU A 141 -12.59 11.92 7.51
C GLU A 141 -11.28 12.50 8.05
N VAL A 142 -11.14 13.83 8.01
CA VAL A 142 -9.93 14.52 8.46
C VAL A 142 -9.60 14.18 9.91
N GLY A 143 -8.34 13.83 10.18
CA GLY A 143 -7.83 13.51 11.51
C GLY A 143 -7.91 12.04 11.88
N GLU A 144 -8.75 11.25 11.21
CA GLU A 144 -8.84 9.81 11.39
C GLU A 144 -7.63 9.08 10.79
N ILE A 145 -7.33 7.91 11.35
CA ILE A 145 -6.31 6.99 10.85
C ILE A 145 -7.02 5.90 10.04
N TYR A 146 -6.44 5.56 8.90
CA TYR A 146 -6.89 4.48 8.03
C TYR A 146 -5.70 3.63 7.63
N TRP A 147 -5.96 2.40 7.19
CA TRP A 147 -4.94 1.47 6.70
C TRP A 147 -5.17 1.18 5.22
N LEU A 148 -4.14 1.36 4.39
CA LEU A 148 -4.16 1.05 2.97
C LEU A 148 -3.58 -0.34 2.82
N ALA A 149 -4.40 -1.29 2.36
CA ALA A 149 -3.96 -2.65 2.15
C ALA A 149 -4.01 -3.03 0.67
N LEU A 150 -2.97 -3.74 0.22
CA LEU A 150 -2.81 -4.19 -1.15
C LEU A 150 -2.54 -5.69 -1.20
N GLU A 151 -3.16 -6.35 -2.17
CA GLU A 151 -2.80 -7.68 -2.66
C GLU A 151 -2.53 -7.55 -4.17
N ILE A 152 -1.37 -8.03 -4.63
CA ILE A 152 -0.86 -7.79 -5.98
C ILE A 152 -0.72 -9.11 -6.72
N HIS A 153 -1.61 -9.37 -7.67
CA HIS A 153 -1.60 -10.61 -8.46
C HIS A 153 -0.71 -10.44 -9.69
N THR A 154 0.20 -11.38 -9.92
CA THR A 154 1.06 -11.42 -11.13
C THR A 154 0.67 -12.59 -12.05
N ALA A 155 0.94 -12.45 -13.36
CA ALA A 155 0.63 -13.50 -14.33
C ALA A 155 1.62 -14.66 -14.27
N GLU A 156 2.89 -14.35 -14.12
CA GLU A 156 3.99 -15.30 -14.15
C GLU A 156 4.37 -15.70 -12.72
N GLN A 157 4.36 -17.01 -12.45
CA GLN A 157 4.62 -17.57 -11.11
C GLN A 157 5.99 -17.17 -10.53
N ASP A 158 7.00 -17.02 -11.39
CA ASP A 158 8.36 -16.65 -10.99
C ASP A 158 8.56 -15.13 -10.87
N CYS A 159 7.69 -14.32 -11.46
CA CYS A 159 7.85 -12.87 -11.49
C CYS A 159 7.25 -12.27 -10.22
N ARG A 160 8.16 -11.88 -9.32
CA ARG A 160 7.79 -11.49 -7.96
C ARG A 160 7.74 -9.98 -7.72
N PHE A 161 6.58 -9.32 -7.76
CA PHE A 161 6.47 -7.88 -7.48
C PHE A 161 6.35 -7.59 -5.99
N GLY A 162 6.94 -6.48 -5.54
CA GLY A 162 6.74 -6.11 -4.17
C GLY A 162 6.86 -4.69 -3.68
N TRP A 163 6.10 -4.41 -2.62
CA TRP A 163 5.93 -3.07 -2.05
C TRP A 163 7.21 -2.63 -1.32
N LYS A 164 7.72 -1.47 -1.70
CA LYS A 164 8.88 -0.84 -1.08
C LYS A 164 8.57 -0.34 0.32
N THR A 165 9.54 -0.51 1.21
CA THR A 165 9.58 0.21 2.50
C THR A 165 9.70 1.71 2.30
N SER A 166 9.05 2.49 3.16
CA SER A 166 9.22 3.94 3.26
C SER A 166 10.65 4.29 3.70
N GLY A 167 11.09 5.51 3.39
CA GLY A 167 12.37 6.05 3.86
C GLY A 167 12.22 7.25 4.78
N SER A 168 10.99 7.60 5.13
CA SER A 168 10.65 8.65 6.08
C SER A 168 10.77 8.13 7.52
N PRO A 169 10.78 9.03 8.52
CA PRO A 169 10.54 8.62 9.90
C PRO A 169 9.24 7.80 9.98
N GLN A 170 9.25 6.80 10.85
CA GLN A 170 8.07 5.95 11.09
C GLN A 170 6.85 6.80 11.43
N PHE A 171 5.71 6.45 10.85
CA PHE A 171 4.42 7.00 11.23
C PHE A 171 3.67 5.96 12.07
N LEU A 172 3.27 6.35 13.29
CA LEU A 172 2.54 5.51 14.23
C LEU A 172 3.17 4.12 14.51
N ASP A 173 2.51 3.05 14.06
CA ASP A 173 2.86 1.66 14.32
C ASP A 173 3.40 1.00 13.05
N ASP A 174 3.99 -0.19 13.18
CA ASP A 174 4.54 -0.95 12.07
C ASP A 174 3.48 -1.20 11.00
N ALA A 175 3.86 -1.15 9.73
CA ALA A 175 3.10 -1.78 8.66
C ALA A 175 2.81 -3.25 9.04
N VAL A 176 1.74 -3.83 8.52
CA VAL A 176 1.32 -5.19 8.86
C VAL A 176 1.20 -6.07 7.62
N TYR A 177 1.24 -7.37 7.84
CA TYR A 177 0.95 -8.38 6.84
C TYR A 177 -0.08 -9.38 7.40
N SER A 178 -0.95 -9.94 6.55
CA SER A 178 -1.98 -10.90 6.97
C SER A 178 -2.22 -12.03 5.97
N ALA A 179 -2.36 -13.24 6.52
CA ALA A 179 -2.98 -14.42 5.89
C ALA A 179 -4.23 -14.88 6.69
N GLY A 180 -4.90 -13.92 7.36
CA GLY A 180 -6.06 -14.15 8.24
C GLY A 180 -5.93 -13.51 9.62
N ILE A 181 -4.72 -13.17 10.05
CA ILE A 181 -4.41 -12.39 11.27
C ILE A 181 -3.32 -11.37 10.89
N TRP A 182 -3.48 -10.11 11.30
CA TRP A 182 -2.47 -9.08 11.11
C TRP A 182 -1.28 -9.31 12.02
N MET A 183 -0.08 -9.29 11.45
CA MET A 183 1.19 -9.38 12.16
C MET A 183 2.06 -8.17 11.78
N PRO A 184 2.82 -7.60 12.74
CA PRO A 184 3.68 -6.45 12.47
C PRO A 184 4.83 -6.83 11.53
N LEU A 185 5.11 -5.95 10.57
CA LEU A 185 6.18 -6.07 9.61
C LEU A 185 7.43 -5.39 10.18
N THR A 186 8.45 -6.19 10.45
CA THR A 186 9.73 -5.71 10.97
C THR A 186 10.86 -6.11 10.05
N ASP A 187 11.93 -5.32 10.02
CA ASP A 187 13.14 -5.62 9.27
C ASP A 187 13.76 -6.91 9.85
N PRO A 188 13.91 -7.98 9.04
CA PRO A 188 14.32 -9.29 9.54
C PRO A 188 15.78 -9.31 10.03
N ALA A 189 16.61 -8.34 9.64
CA ALA A 189 18.00 -8.27 10.04
C ALA A 189 18.20 -7.46 11.33
N THR A 190 17.37 -6.45 11.56
CA THR A 190 17.55 -5.48 12.65
C THR A 190 16.43 -5.49 13.68
N GLY A 191 15.27 -6.07 13.35
CA GLY A 191 14.06 -6.05 14.16
C GLY A 191 13.40 -4.67 14.25
N THR A 192 13.82 -3.70 13.43
CA THR A 192 13.20 -2.37 13.43
C THR A 192 11.88 -2.40 12.69
N SER A 193 10.93 -1.61 13.16
CA SER A 193 9.66 -1.37 12.49
C SER A 193 9.84 -0.90 11.04
N LEU A 194 8.93 -1.33 10.16
CA LEU A 194 8.90 -0.97 8.75
C LEU A 194 7.56 -0.32 8.40
N ASP A 195 7.64 0.76 7.63
CA ASP A 195 6.50 1.37 6.94
C ASP A 195 6.63 1.10 5.44
N LEU A 196 5.56 1.29 4.68
CA LEU A 196 5.47 1.09 3.24
C LEU A 196 5.39 2.42 2.49
N ALA A 197 5.93 2.44 1.27
CA ALA A 197 6.04 3.66 0.47
C ALA A 197 4.78 3.87 -0.36
N PHE A 198 3.95 4.84 0.02
CA PHE A 198 2.81 5.30 -0.77
C PHE A 198 2.51 6.79 -0.56
N VAL A 199 1.70 7.34 -1.45
CA VAL A 199 1.14 8.68 -1.38
C VAL A 199 -0.32 8.62 -1.81
N ILE A 200 -1.18 9.35 -1.11
CA ILE A 200 -2.58 9.56 -1.46
C ILE A 200 -2.73 11.00 -1.96
N THR A 201 -3.31 11.19 -3.15
CA THR A 201 -3.49 12.53 -3.74
C THR A 201 -4.95 12.83 -4.12
N PRO A 202 -5.33 14.12 -4.33
CA PRO A 202 -4.58 15.32 -3.96
C PRO A 202 -4.39 15.35 -2.44
N GLU A 203 -3.24 15.82 -1.95
CA GLU A 203 -3.17 16.22 -0.55
C GLU A 203 -4.28 17.25 -0.33
N PRO A 204 -5.29 17.00 0.52
CA PRO A 204 -6.43 17.90 0.65
C PRO A 204 -6.03 19.34 1.04
N ALA A 205 -4.86 19.50 1.68
CA ALA A 205 -4.26 20.80 1.96
C ALA A 205 -3.98 21.62 0.68
N THR A 206 -3.60 20.97 -0.42
CA THR A 206 -3.36 21.62 -1.72
C THR A 206 -4.65 22.18 -2.30
N LEU A 207 -5.78 21.48 -2.15
CA LEU A 207 -7.10 21.99 -2.56
C LEU A 207 -7.54 23.20 -1.72
N ALA A 208 -7.27 23.18 -0.41
CA ALA A 208 -7.57 24.31 0.47
C ALA A 208 -6.75 25.56 0.13
N LEU A 209 -5.47 25.41 -0.20
CA LEU A 209 -4.60 26.53 -0.63
C LEU A 209 -5.02 27.08 -2.00
N VAL A 210 -5.39 26.23 -2.95
CA VAL A 210 -5.91 26.68 -4.25
C VAL A 210 -7.24 27.42 -4.09
N GLY A 211 -8.16 26.91 -3.24
CA GLY A 211 -9.43 27.57 -2.94
C GLY A 211 -9.27 28.96 -2.33
N LEU A 212 -8.37 29.10 -1.33
CA LEU A 212 -8.04 30.39 -0.73
C LEU A 212 -7.36 31.36 -1.71
N GLY A 213 -6.47 30.85 -2.58
CA GLY A 213 -5.82 31.65 -3.62
C GLY A 213 -6.80 32.24 -4.63
N VAL A 214 -7.77 31.45 -5.09
CA VAL A 214 -8.82 31.88 -6.02
C VAL A 214 -9.77 32.90 -5.36
N ALA A 215 -10.18 32.66 -4.12
CA ALA A 215 -11.02 33.59 -3.36
C ALA A 215 -10.31 34.94 -3.11
N GLY A 216 -9.02 34.92 -2.77
CA GLY A 216 -8.19 36.11 -2.59
C GLY A 216 -8.02 36.93 -3.88
N LEU A 217 -7.84 36.27 -5.03
CA LEU A 217 -7.77 36.90 -6.35
C LEU A 217 -9.10 37.56 -6.74
N LEU A 218 -10.23 36.92 -6.45
CA LEU A 218 -11.57 37.47 -6.71
C LEU A 218 -11.90 38.64 -5.78
N ALA A 219 -11.48 38.61 -4.52
CA ALA A 219 -11.64 39.71 -3.58
C ALA A 219 -10.80 40.94 -3.96
N ARG A 220 -9.62 40.74 -4.55
CA ARG A 220 -8.74 41.82 -5.06
C ARG A 220 -9.28 42.52 -6.31
N ARG A 221 -10.08 41.83 -7.13
CA ARG A 221 -10.69 42.41 -8.35
C ARG A 221 -11.93 43.28 -8.09
N LYS A 222 -12.44 43.30 -6.85
CA LYS A 222 -13.65 44.06 -6.44
C LYS A 222 -13.35 45.35 -5.66
N LYS A 223 -12.10 45.84 -5.67
CA LYS A 223 -11.71 47.16 -5.17
C LYS A 223 -11.08 47.95 -6.30
#